data_AF-A0A2G9UMB2-F1
#
_entry.id   AF-A0A2G9UMB2-F1
#
_cell.length_a   1.000
_cell.length_b   1.000
_cell.length_c   1.000
_cell.angle_alpha   90.00
_cell.angle_beta   90.00
_cell.angle_gamma   90.00
#
_symmetry.space_group_name_H-M   'P 1'
#
loop_
_entity.id
_entity.type
_entity.pdbx_description
1 polymer ?
#
loop_
_entity_poly.entity_id
_entity_poly.type
_entity_poly.pdbx_seq_one_letter_code
_entity_poly.pdbx_strand_id
1 'polypeptide(L)'
;MTSLHGVFVLFLVISHPKECLGQYSQTLAVPYEVESNCTGNEYFNARTLSCQPCSSGTVPTPSKLSCQCPPGSIINEITPVGIQCQACPAGTQPNIDGTACQPCSTLDCFCKTTPSLCEASQTLPLVDPMIHLLSGVAVRSTFVASLLEPTASKCSAGSEVDCQALVNLCVLQNFDTSDGTACDAVENIRSHQPEGPAPALFFLGDTDTELHRDPAILQHFMFGGGPAGKLDILLTR
;
A
#
# COMPACT_ATOMS: atom_id res chain seq x y z
N MET A 1 -9.73 -123.92 -14.74
CA MET A 1 -8.34 -123.44 -14.89
C MET A 1 -8.36 -122.50 -16.09
N THR A 2 -8.13 -121.19 -16.07
CA THR A 2 -7.53 -120.21 -15.13
C THR A 2 -7.82 -118.81 -15.70
N SER A 3 -7.79 -117.77 -14.84
CA SER A 3 -7.72 -116.32 -15.17
C SER A 3 -8.98 -115.67 -15.76
N LEU A 4 -9.38 -114.44 -15.40
CA LEU A 4 -8.59 -113.27 -14.99
C LEU A 4 -9.49 -112.32 -14.16
N HIS A 5 -9.05 -111.93 -12.96
CA HIS A 5 -9.69 -110.85 -12.18
C HIS A 5 -9.25 -109.49 -12.75
N GLY A 6 -10.18 -108.71 -13.29
CA GLY A 6 -9.96 -107.31 -13.64
C GLY A 6 -10.39 -106.42 -12.48
N VAL A 7 -9.42 -105.93 -11.71
CA VAL A 7 -9.63 -104.91 -10.68
C VAL A 7 -9.58 -103.54 -11.38
N PHE A 8 -10.73 -102.88 -11.50
CA PHE A 8 -10.82 -101.49 -11.96
C PHE A 8 -10.47 -100.57 -10.78
N VAL A 9 -9.24 -100.03 -10.77
CA VAL A 9 -8.81 -99.03 -9.79
C VAL A 9 -9.30 -97.66 -10.26
N LEU A 10 -10.30 -97.12 -9.56
CA LEU A 10 -10.80 -95.76 -9.75
C LEU A 10 -9.84 -94.77 -9.08
N PHE A 11 -9.03 -94.05 -9.88
CA PHE A 11 -8.21 -92.94 -9.37
C PHE A 11 -9.09 -91.70 -9.17
N LEU A 12 -9.51 -91.46 -7.92
CA LEU A 12 -10.05 -90.17 -7.49
C LEU A 12 -8.90 -89.16 -7.37
N VAL A 13 -8.79 -88.26 -8.34
CA VAL A 13 -7.92 -87.08 -8.26
C VAL A 13 -8.55 -86.08 -7.30
N ILE A 14 -8.10 -86.08 -6.05
CA ILE A 14 -8.47 -85.06 -5.05
C ILE A 14 -7.64 -83.81 -5.35
N SER A 15 -8.22 -82.90 -6.14
CA SER A 15 -7.74 -81.53 -6.31
C SER A 15 -7.88 -80.79 -4.98
N HIS A 16 -6.75 -80.60 -4.29
CA HIS A 16 -6.68 -79.71 -3.13
C HIS A 16 -6.74 -78.26 -3.64
N PRO A 17 -7.74 -77.45 -3.25
CA PRO A 17 -7.66 -76.02 -3.48
C PRO A 17 -6.50 -75.49 -2.61
N LYS A 18 -5.44 -75.01 -3.27
CA LYS A 18 -4.43 -74.21 -2.61
C LYS A 18 -5.11 -72.94 -2.12
N GLU A 19 -5.30 -72.84 -0.81
CA GLU A 19 -5.69 -71.61 -0.15
C GLU A 19 -4.59 -70.57 -0.44
N CYS A 20 -4.86 -69.69 -1.40
CA CYS A 20 -4.06 -68.49 -1.59
C CYS A 20 -4.32 -67.57 -0.38
N LEU A 21 -3.45 -67.66 0.64
CA LEU A 21 -3.33 -66.65 1.69
C LEU A 21 -2.73 -65.38 1.08
N GLY A 22 -3.56 -64.63 0.36
CA GLY A 22 -3.24 -63.34 -0.23
C GLY A 22 -4.09 -62.25 0.40
N GLN A 23 -3.86 -61.93 1.67
CA GLN A 23 -4.42 -60.72 2.29
C GLN A 23 -3.39 -60.02 3.17
N TYR A 24 -2.61 -59.15 2.54
CA TYR A 24 -2.11 -57.94 3.18
C TYR A 24 -2.68 -56.76 2.39
N SER A 25 -3.92 -56.40 2.69
CA SER A 25 -4.44 -55.08 2.30
C SER A 25 -3.95 -54.11 3.37
N GLN A 26 -2.89 -53.36 3.07
CA GLN A 26 -2.54 -52.21 3.90
C GLN A 26 -3.53 -51.10 3.54
N THR A 27 -4.66 -51.03 4.24
CA THR A 27 -5.48 -49.82 4.28
C THR A 27 -4.78 -48.81 5.16
N LEU A 28 -3.66 -48.25 4.67
CA LEU A 28 -3.13 -47.01 5.23
C LEU A 28 -4.04 -45.90 4.72
N ALA A 29 -5.16 -45.69 5.41
CA ALA A 29 -6.00 -44.54 5.18
C ALA A 29 -5.18 -43.31 5.59
N VAL A 30 -4.55 -42.66 4.60
CA VAL A 30 -3.97 -41.34 4.82
C VAL A 30 -5.15 -40.43 5.13
N PRO A 31 -5.27 -39.88 6.36
CA PRO A 31 -6.34 -38.95 6.67
C PRO A 31 -6.19 -37.78 5.69
N TYR A 32 -7.17 -37.62 4.81
CA TYR A 32 -7.15 -36.54 3.83
C TYR A 32 -7.60 -35.27 4.56
N GLU A 33 -6.70 -34.30 4.65
CA GLU A 33 -7.04 -32.96 5.10
C GLU A 33 -7.37 -32.10 3.88
N VAL A 34 -8.18 -31.06 4.11
CA VAL A 34 -8.50 -30.03 3.11
C VAL A 34 -8.24 -28.66 3.73
N GLU A 35 -8.25 -27.61 2.92
CA GLU A 35 -7.92 -26.24 3.35
C GLU A 35 -8.77 -25.76 4.54
N SER A 36 -10.03 -26.18 4.60
CA SER A 36 -10.93 -25.82 5.71
C SER A 36 -10.53 -26.45 7.05
N ASN A 37 -9.74 -27.52 7.05
CA ASN A 37 -9.30 -28.21 8.26
C ASN A 37 -8.12 -27.50 8.93
N CYS A 38 -7.34 -26.70 8.19
CA CYS A 38 -6.17 -26.03 8.74
C CYS A 38 -6.59 -24.89 9.67
N THR A 39 -5.96 -24.74 10.82
CA THR A 39 -6.36 -23.74 11.83
C THR A 39 -5.20 -22.83 12.23
N GLY A 40 -5.51 -21.62 12.69
CA GLY A 40 -4.49 -20.68 13.15
C GLY A 40 -3.50 -20.28 12.04
N ASN A 41 -2.22 -20.60 12.23
CA ASN A 41 -1.11 -20.23 11.35
C ASN A 41 -0.73 -21.34 10.35
N GLU A 42 -1.70 -22.17 9.96
CA GLU A 42 -1.48 -23.31 9.08
C GLU A 42 -2.04 -23.08 7.68
N TYR A 43 -1.36 -23.66 6.70
CA TYR A 43 -1.82 -23.73 5.31
C TYR A 43 -1.84 -25.18 4.84
N PHE A 44 -2.67 -25.48 3.86
CA PHE A 44 -2.77 -26.79 3.25
C PHE A 44 -1.64 -27.01 2.24
N ASN A 45 -0.81 -28.02 2.46
CA ASN A 45 0.24 -28.40 1.53
C ASN A 45 -0.24 -29.57 0.65
N ALA A 46 -0.59 -29.27 -0.60
CA ALA A 46 -1.08 -30.27 -1.55
C ALA A 46 -0.08 -31.39 -1.89
N ARG A 47 1.23 -31.22 -1.62
CA ARG A 47 2.23 -32.28 -1.81
C ARG A 47 2.21 -33.32 -0.70
N THR A 48 1.93 -32.88 0.53
CA THR A 48 1.85 -33.77 1.71
C THR A 48 0.42 -34.12 2.09
N LEU A 49 -0.57 -33.48 1.44
CA LEU A 49 -2.00 -33.64 1.71
C LEU A 49 -2.35 -33.37 3.18
N SER A 50 -1.66 -32.41 3.79
CA SER A 50 -1.76 -32.10 5.22
C SER A 50 -1.60 -30.60 5.49
N CYS A 51 -2.12 -30.14 6.61
CA CYS A 51 -1.88 -28.80 7.13
C CYS A 51 -0.44 -28.67 7.65
N GLN A 52 0.23 -27.60 7.28
CA GLN A 52 1.58 -27.27 7.70
C GLN A 52 1.64 -25.86 8.26
N PRO A 53 2.44 -25.61 9.31
CA PRO A 53 2.59 -24.28 9.84
C PRO A 53 3.35 -23.39 8.86
N CYS A 54 2.95 -22.13 8.78
CA CYS A 54 3.72 -21.10 8.11
C CYS A 54 5.04 -20.81 8.86
N SER A 55 6.11 -20.57 8.11
CA SER A 55 7.41 -20.19 8.66
C SER A 55 7.32 -18.93 9.51
N SER A 56 8.19 -18.80 10.52
CA SER A 56 8.22 -17.66 11.43
C SER A 56 8.23 -16.32 10.68
N GLY A 57 7.27 -15.44 10.99
CA GLY A 57 7.12 -14.14 10.33
C GLY A 57 6.19 -14.13 9.12
N THR A 58 5.58 -15.26 8.76
CA THR A 58 4.55 -15.35 7.71
C THR A 58 3.21 -15.80 8.28
N VAL A 59 2.13 -15.48 7.57
CA VAL A 59 0.75 -15.83 7.91
C VAL A 59 0.09 -16.56 6.73
N PRO A 60 -0.88 -17.46 6.96
CA PRO A 60 -1.59 -18.12 5.88
C PRO A 60 -2.39 -17.10 5.07
N THR A 61 -2.49 -17.35 3.77
CA THR A 61 -3.41 -16.63 2.88
C THR A 61 -4.86 -16.85 3.32
N PRO A 62 -5.81 -15.98 2.94
CA PRO A 62 -7.24 -16.18 3.24
C PRO A 62 -7.78 -17.51 2.71
N SER A 63 -7.23 -18.01 1.60
CA SER A 63 -7.57 -19.32 1.03
C SER A 63 -6.89 -20.49 1.75
N LYS A 64 -5.96 -20.24 2.67
CA LYS A 64 -5.14 -21.23 3.38
C LYS A 64 -4.35 -22.16 2.45
N LEU A 65 -4.05 -21.73 1.24
CA LEU A 65 -3.31 -22.51 0.24
C LEU A 65 -1.81 -22.21 0.23
N SER A 66 -1.39 -21.15 0.90
CA SER A 66 0.00 -20.71 0.96
C SER A 66 0.23 -19.77 2.14
N CYS A 67 1.50 -19.43 2.39
CA CYS A 67 1.88 -18.40 3.36
C CYS A 67 2.25 -17.10 2.64
N GLN A 68 1.95 -15.97 3.26
CA GLN A 68 2.27 -14.62 2.80
C GLN A 68 2.83 -13.78 3.95
N CYS A 69 3.40 -12.62 3.62
CA CYS A 69 3.77 -11.66 4.65
C CYS A 69 2.53 -11.12 5.38
N PRO A 70 2.65 -10.79 6.68
CA PRO A 70 1.57 -10.22 7.45
C PRO A 70 1.13 -8.86 6.88
N PRO A 71 -0.09 -8.41 7.17
CA PRO A 71 -0.57 -7.10 6.74
C PRO A 71 0.42 -5.98 7.09
N GLY A 72 0.69 -5.09 6.14
CA GLY A 72 1.65 -3.99 6.31
C GLY A 72 3.12 -4.36 6.06
N SER A 73 3.42 -5.59 5.64
CA SER A 73 4.78 -6.03 5.29
C SER A 73 4.90 -6.49 3.84
N ILE A 74 6.11 -6.39 3.29
CA ILE A 74 6.47 -6.84 1.95
C ILE A 74 7.46 -8.00 2.01
N ILE A 75 7.58 -8.73 0.92
CA ILE A 75 8.62 -9.74 0.73
C ILE A 75 9.96 -9.02 0.52
N ASN A 76 10.88 -9.19 1.46
CA ASN A 76 12.25 -8.69 1.33
C ASN A 76 13.12 -9.68 0.56
N GLU A 77 13.08 -10.96 0.95
CA GLU A 77 13.87 -12.01 0.33
C GLU A 77 13.18 -13.38 0.41
N ILE A 78 13.37 -14.21 -0.62
CA ILE A 78 12.93 -15.61 -0.62
C ILE A 78 14.18 -16.48 -0.47
N THR A 79 14.29 -17.17 0.66
CA THR A 79 15.41 -18.06 0.98
C THR A 79 14.96 -19.52 0.94
N PRO A 80 15.88 -20.50 0.88
CA PRO A 80 15.54 -21.92 1.00
C PRO A 80 14.85 -22.28 2.33
N VAL A 81 14.99 -21.44 3.35
CA VAL A 81 14.41 -21.61 4.69
C VAL A 81 13.00 -21.01 4.79
N GLY A 82 12.65 -20.08 3.90
CA GLY A 82 11.35 -19.44 3.86
C GLY A 82 11.39 -18.01 3.35
N ILE A 83 10.25 -17.32 3.49
CA ILE A 83 10.04 -15.93 3.08
C ILE A 83 10.47 -15.02 4.24
N GLN A 84 11.34 -14.05 3.96
CA GLN A 84 11.71 -12.99 4.89
C GLN A 84 10.86 -11.75 4.59
N CYS A 85 10.13 -11.28 5.60
CA CYS A 85 9.22 -10.14 5.49
C CYS A 85 9.83 -8.88 6.11
N GLN A 86 9.61 -7.74 5.46
CA GLN A 86 9.99 -6.43 5.98
C GLN A 86 8.74 -5.57 6.15
N ALA A 87 8.59 -4.95 7.31
CA ALA A 87 7.52 -3.99 7.56
C ALA A 87 7.69 -2.74 6.70
N CYS A 88 6.59 -2.22 6.16
CA CYS A 88 6.60 -0.95 5.47
C CYS A 88 6.88 0.21 6.45
N PRO A 89 7.67 1.22 6.03
CA PRO A 89 7.88 2.41 6.84
C PRO A 89 6.57 3.19 7.06
N ALA A 90 6.57 4.06 8.08
CA ALA A 90 5.43 4.91 8.41
C ALA A 90 4.90 5.70 7.19
N GLY A 91 3.57 5.77 7.04
CA GLY A 91 2.92 6.46 5.91
C GLY A 91 2.90 5.67 4.60
N THR A 92 3.37 4.42 4.60
CA THR A 92 3.38 3.55 3.41
C THR A 92 2.68 2.22 3.66
N GLN A 93 2.12 1.64 2.60
CA GLN A 93 1.47 0.33 2.62
C GLN A 93 2.03 -0.57 1.52
N PRO A 94 1.96 -1.91 1.65
CA PRO A 94 2.30 -2.81 0.56
C PRO A 94 1.46 -2.53 -0.70
N ASN A 95 2.07 -2.72 -1.88
CA ASN A 95 1.34 -2.81 -3.15
C ASN A 95 0.52 -4.11 -3.20
N ILE A 96 -0.33 -4.24 -4.23
CA ILE A 96 -1.21 -5.41 -4.39
C ILE A 96 -0.43 -6.73 -4.49
N ASP A 97 0.80 -6.67 -5.01
CA ASP A 97 1.68 -7.82 -5.17
C ASP A 97 2.48 -8.15 -3.89
N GLY A 98 2.47 -7.27 -2.88
CA GLY A 98 3.24 -7.45 -1.64
C GLY A 98 4.76 -7.39 -1.82
N THR A 99 5.24 -6.75 -2.88
CA THR A 99 6.65 -6.67 -3.27
C THR A 99 7.29 -5.31 -3.01
N ALA A 100 6.49 -4.25 -2.88
CA ALA A 100 6.99 -2.90 -2.66
C ALA A 100 6.06 -2.11 -1.73
N CYS A 101 6.63 -1.18 -0.96
CA CYS A 101 5.85 -0.23 -0.17
C CYS A 101 5.55 1.00 -1.02
N GLN A 102 4.28 1.38 -1.08
CA GLN A 102 3.77 2.57 -1.76
C GLN A 102 3.19 3.54 -0.74
N PRO A 103 3.23 4.86 -1.00
CA PRO A 103 2.62 5.85 -0.12
C PRO A 103 1.12 5.60 0.04
N CYS A 104 0.60 5.87 1.24
CA CYS A 104 -0.83 5.80 1.50
C CYS A 104 -1.59 6.82 0.63
N SER A 105 -2.59 6.34 -0.11
CA SER A 105 -3.48 7.19 -0.93
C SER A 105 -4.79 7.56 -0.22
N THR A 106 -5.04 6.98 0.96
CA THR A 106 -6.25 7.23 1.75
C THR A 106 -5.90 7.55 3.20
N LEU A 107 -6.73 8.36 3.85
CA LEU A 107 -6.58 8.71 5.26
C LEU A 107 -6.66 7.47 6.15
N ASP A 108 -7.55 6.52 5.85
CA ASP A 108 -7.66 5.26 6.58
C ASP A 108 -6.37 4.42 6.55
N CYS A 109 -5.68 4.41 5.41
CA CYS A 109 -4.36 3.77 5.28
C CYS A 109 -3.35 4.48 6.18
N PHE A 110 -3.28 5.80 6.04
CA PHE A 110 -2.30 6.62 6.74
C PHE A 110 -2.48 6.49 8.26
N CYS A 111 -3.68 6.68 8.77
CA CYS A 111 -3.99 6.61 10.20
C CYS A 111 -3.81 5.21 10.81
N LYS A 112 -3.95 4.14 10.01
CA LYS A 112 -3.57 2.79 10.47
C LYS A 112 -2.08 2.65 10.66
N THR A 113 -1.27 3.30 9.82
CA THR A 113 0.20 3.23 9.89
C THR A 113 0.80 4.22 10.90
N THR A 114 0.15 5.36 11.13
CA THR A 114 0.61 6.43 12.02
C THR A 114 -0.54 6.98 12.88
N PRO A 115 -1.02 6.21 13.88
CA PRO A 115 -2.19 6.58 14.68
C PRO A 115 -2.03 7.94 15.40
N SER A 116 -0.83 8.23 15.89
CA SER A 116 -0.52 9.44 16.65
C SER A 116 -0.62 10.74 15.84
N LEU A 117 -0.52 10.68 14.51
CA LEU A 117 -0.67 11.85 13.63
C LEU A 117 -2.14 12.13 13.28
N CYS A 118 -3.02 11.15 13.44
CA CYS A 118 -4.45 11.29 13.18
C CYS A 118 -5.27 11.58 14.43
N GLU A 119 -4.72 11.40 15.63
CA GLU A 119 -5.30 11.93 16.87
C GLU A 119 -5.16 13.47 16.95
N ALA A 120 -4.25 14.05 16.16
CA ALA A 120 -4.08 15.49 15.97
C ALA A 120 -4.76 15.98 14.68
N SER A 121 -5.97 15.52 14.36
CA SER A 121 -6.81 16.25 13.42
C SER A 121 -7.11 17.62 14.02
N GLN A 122 -6.36 18.63 13.61
CA GLN A 122 -6.78 20.02 13.78
C GLN A 122 -8.02 20.19 12.89
N THR A 123 -9.20 19.97 13.48
CA THR A 123 -10.43 20.43 12.87
C THR A 123 -10.30 21.93 12.70
N LEU A 124 -10.34 22.42 11.46
CA LEU A 124 -10.46 23.85 11.19
C LEU A 124 -11.68 24.35 11.97
N PRO A 125 -11.50 25.21 13.00
CA PRO A 125 -12.60 25.63 13.88
C PRO A 125 -13.62 26.49 13.11
N LEU A 126 -13.23 27.01 11.96
CA LEU A 126 -14.06 27.74 11.02
C LEU A 126 -13.65 27.32 9.60
N VAL A 127 -14.64 27.06 8.74
CA VAL A 127 -14.42 26.80 7.32
C VAL A 127 -15.08 27.95 6.56
N ASP A 128 -14.27 28.74 5.86
CA ASP A 128 -14.75 29.78 4.97
C ASP A 128 -14.75 29.26 3.52
N PRO A 129 -15.92 28.98 2.92
CA PRO A 129 -16.02 28.55 1.53
C PRO A 129 -16.12 29.72 0.54
N MET A 130 -15.97 30.95 0.99
CA MET A 130 -16.07 32.13 0.13
C MET A 130 -14.80 32.31 -0.69
N ILE A 131 -14.98 32.76 -1.93
CA ILE A 131 -13.93 33.24 -2.81
C ILE A 131 -14.15 34.73 -2.96
N HIS A 132 -13.26 35.53 -2.38
CA HIS A 132 -13.27 36.97 -2.49
C HIS A 132 -12.61 37.40 -3.80
N LEU A 133 -13.39 37.94 -4.73
CA LEU A 133 -12.90 38.44 -6.02
C LEU A 133 -12.30 39.83 -5.86
N LEU A 134 -11.38 40.21 -6.75
CA LEU A 134 -10.76 41.55 -6.80
C LEU A 134 -11.79 42.69 -6.96
N SER A 135 -12.99 42.38 -7.47
CA SER A 135 -14.11 43.31 -7.57
C SER A 135 -14.78 43.65 -6.23
N GLY A 136 -14.36 42.99 -5.13
CA GLY A 136 -14.98 43.09 -3.81
C GLY A 136 -16.21 42.19 -3.63
N VAL A 137 -16.57 41.40 -4.63
CA VAL A 137 -17.67 40.44 -4.58
C VAL A 137 -17.18 39.13 -3.98
N ALA A 138 -17.91 38.59 -3.00
CA ALA A 138 -17.64 37.29 -2.43
C ALA A 138 -18.59 36.23 -3.02
N VAL A 139 -18.05 35.13 -3.53
CA VAL A 139 -18.83 34.03 -4.12
C VAL A 139 -18.64 32.77 -3.29
N ARG A 140 -19.74 32.15 -2.85
CA ARG A 140 -19.69 30.88 -2.13
C ARG A 140 -19.38 29.73 -3.09
N SER A 141 -18.31 28.99 -2.84
CA SER A 141 -17.94 27.81 -3.61
C SER A 141 -18.36 26.52 -2.88
N THR A 142 -19.25 25.73 -3.48
CA THR A 142 -19.61 24.40 -2.96
C THR A 142 -18.42 23.44 -3.01
N PHE A 143 -17.55 23.59 -4.01
CA PHE A 143 -16.33 22.82 -4.15
C PHE A 143 -15.39 23.04 -2.95
N VAL A 144 -15.08 24.31 -2.64
CA VAL A 144 -14.24 24.66 -1.48
C VAL A 144 -14.89 24.19 -0.19
N ALA A 145 -16.20 24.42 -0.01
CA ALA A 145 -16.94 23.97 1.17
C ALA A 145 -16.83 22.44 1.42
N SER A 146 -16.78 21.64 0.36
CA SER A 146 -16.74 20.18 0.45
C SER A 146 -15.34 19.60 0.63
N LEU A 147 -14.30 20.33 0.22
CA LEU A 147 -12.93 19.81 0.15
C LEU A 147 -11.99 20.42 1.17
N LEU A 148 -12.26 21.63 1.67
CA LEU A 148 -11.31 22.36 2.53
C LEU A 148 -10.90 21.56 3.76
N GLU A 149 -11.87 21.23 4.61
CA GLU A 149 -11.65 20.52 5.87
C GLU A 149 -11.01 19.13 5.68
N PRO A 150 -11.54 18.24 4.82
CA PRO A 150 -10.94 16.91 4.67
C PRO A 150 -9.55 16.97 4.04
N THR A 151 -9.27 17.94 3.18
CA THR A 151 -7.94 18.14 2.58
C THR A 151 -6.95 18.69 3.61
N ALA A 152 -7.38 19.66 4.43
CA ALA A 152 -6.57 20.21 5.52
C ALA A 152 -6.25 19.16 6.59
N SER A 153 -7.23 18.33 6.97
CA SER A 153 -6.99 17.23 7.92
C SER A 153 -6.00 16.20 7.38
N LYS A 154 -6.04 15.87 6.08
CA LYS A 154 -5.09 14.93 5.49
C LYS A 154 -3.70 15.54 5.33
N CYS A 155 -3.62 16.83 4.98
CA CYS A 155 -2.35 17.54 4.91
C CYS A 155 -1.69 17.63 6.30
N SER A 156 -2.42 18.01 7.34
CA SER A 156 -1.90 18.07 8.71
C SER A 156 -1.44 16.71 9.24
N ALA A 157 -2.06 15.62 8.75
CA ALA A 157 -1.61 14.26 9.03
C ALA A 157 -0.29 13.92 8.32
N GLY A 158 0.08 14.60 7.24
CA GLY A 158 1.35 14.39 6.52
C GLY A 158 1.21 13.91 5.08
N SER A 159 0.02 13.96 4.48
CA SER A 159 -0.17 13.61 3.07
C SER A 159 0.36 14.72 2.15
N GLU A 160 1.45 14.45 1.43
CA GLU A 160 2.02 15.40 0.45
C GLU A 160 1.01 15.78 -0.65
N VAL A 161 0.24 14.80 -1.14
CA VAL A 161 -0.76 15.03 -2.20
C VAL A 161 -1.88 15.93 -1.70
N ASP A 162 -2.36 15.72 -0.48
CA ASP A 162 -3.40 16.58 0.09
C ASP A 162 -2.84 17.94 0.49
N CYS A 163 -1.56 18.05 0.87
CA CYS A 163 -0.92 19.36 1.08
C CYS A 163 -0.80 20.16 -0.23
N GLN A 164 -0.46 19.52 -1.34
CA GLN A 164 -0.50 20.16 -2.66
C GLN A 164 -1.94 20.57 -3.03
N ALA A 165 -2.92 19.71 -2.79
CA ALA A 165 -4.32 20.02 -3.04
C ALA A 165 -4.82 21.19 -2.17
N LEU A 166 -4.41 21.25 -0.91
CA LEU A 166 -4.75 22.34 0.01
C LEU A 166 -4.18 23.68 -0.47
N VAL A 167 -2.95 23.69 -0.97
CA VAL A 167 -2.34 24.88 -1.58
C VAL A 167 -3.08 25.29 -2.85
N ASN A 168 -3.53 24.33 -3.67
CA ASN A 168 -4.39 24.64 -4.81
C ASN A 168 -5.72 25.26 -4.38
N LEU A 169 -6.31 24.84 -3.25
CA LEU A 169 -7.49 25.48 -2.68
C LEU A 169 -7.18 26.93 -2.23
N CYS A 170 -6.01 27.17 -1.64
CA CYS A 170 -5.54 28.53 -1.30
C CYS A 170 -5.45 29.43 -2.54
N VAL A 171 -4.93 28.92 -3.66
CA VAL A 171 -4.94 29.64 -4.94
C VAL A 171 -6.36 29.94 -5.41
N LEU A 172 -7.30 28.99 -5.30
CA LEU A 172 -8.70 29.19 -5.68
C LEU A 172 -9.42 30.21 -4.82
N GLN A 173 -8.99 30.41 -3.57
CA GLN A 173 -9.47 31.47 -2.69
C GLN A 173 -8.69 32.77 -2.86
N ASN A 174 -7.99 32.95 -3.99
CA ASN A 174 -7.20 34.16 -4.29
C ASN A 174 -6.17 34.50 -3.20
N PHE A 175 -5.56 33.49 -2.59
CA PHE A 175 -4.57 33.66 -1.52
C PHE A 175 -5.12 34.37 -0.27
N ASP A 176 -6.43 34.28 -0.03
CA ASP A 176 -7.06 34.86 1.16
C ASP A 176 -6.54 34.18 2.43
N THR A 177 -5.93 34.96 3.33
CA THR A 177 -5.33 34.52 4.61
C THR A 177 -6.26 34.73 5.79
N SER A 178 -7.52 35.11 5.55
CA SER A 178 -8.53 35.24 6.60
C SER A 178 -8.78 33.92 7.32
N ASP A 179 -9.22 34.00 8.58
CA ASP A 179 -9.47 32.82 9.42
C ASP A 179 -10.42 31.82 8.73
N GLY A 180 -10.00 30.55 8.69
CA GLY A 180 -10.79 29.45 8.16
C GLY A 180 -10.73 29.24 6.65
N THR A 181 -9.87 29.97 5.94
CA THR A 181 -9.57 29.71 4.52
C THR A 181 -8.49 28.61 4.37
N ALA A 182 -8.23 28.21 3.13
CA ALA A 182 -7.16 27.26 2.81
C ALA A 182 -5.76 27.80 3.11
N CYS A 183 -5.52 29.09 2.95
CA CYS A 183 -4.19 29.66 3.21
C CYS A 183 -3.92 29.73 4.72
N ASP A 184 -4.92 30.12 5.52
CA ASP A 184 -4.86 30.04 6.98
C ASP A 184 -4.55 28.60 7.43
N ALA A 185 -5.23 27.61 6.86
CA ALA A 185 -4.96 26.21 7.15
C ALA A 185 -3.50 25.80 6.83
N VAL A 186 -2.95 26.22 5.69
CA VAL A 186 -1.55 25.91 5.31
C VAL A 186 -0.56 26.59 6.26
N GLU A 187 -0.79 27.85 6.62
CA GLU A 187 0.07 28.59 7.56
C GLU A 187 0.06 27.94 8.93
N ASN A 188 -1.13 27.59 9.43
CA ASN A 188 -1.28 26.94 10.72
C ASN A 188 -0.57 25.57 10.76
N ILE A 189 -0.71 24.75 9.71
CA ILE A 189 0.00 23.47 9.59
C ILE A 189 1.52 23.67 9.60
N ARG A 190 2.04 24.63 8.82
CA ARG A 190 3.49 24.92 8.77
C ARG A 190 4.05 25.44 10.10
N SER A 191 3.28 26.25 10.82
CA SER A 191 3.70 26.75 12.14
C SER A 191 3.93 25.62 13.15
N HIS A 192 3.13 24.55 13.05
CA HIS A 192 3.23 23.37 13.91
C HIS A 192 4.23 22.32 13.37
N GLN A 193 4.44 22.26 12.05
CA GLN A 193 5.31 21.30 11.38
C GLN A 193 6.22 21.99 10.35
N PRO A 194 7.32 22.65 10.78
CA PRO A 194 8.18 23.44 9.87
C PRO A 194 8.89 22.62 8.80
N GLU A 195 9.22 21.36 9.11
CA GLU A 195 9.82 20.39 8.19
C GLU A 195 8.77 19.44 7.56
N GLY A 196 7.48 19.78 7.72
CA GLY A 196 6.37 18.98 7.23
C GLY A 196 6.16 19.09 5.71
N PRO A 197 5.24 18.27 5.16
CA PRO A 197 4.97 18.21 3.73
C PRO A 197 4.19 19.41 3.18
N ALA A 198 3.69 20.30 4.05
CA ALA A 198 3.02 21.53 3.66
C ALA A 198 4.04 22.51 3.05
N PRO A 199 3.95 22.84 1.75
CA PRO A 199 4.93 23.68 1.10
C PRO A 199 4.78 25.13 1.58
N ALA A 200 5.88 25.87 1.50
CA ALA A 200 5.81 27.31 1.70
C ALA A 200 4.92 27.94 0.64
N LEU A 201 3.89 28.67 1.07
CA LEU A 201 3.20 29.60 0.20
C LEU A 201 4.23 30.67 -0.17
N PHE A 202 4.58 30.72 -1.45
CA PHE A 202 5.22 31.92 -1.96
C PHE A 202 4.20 33.05 -1.78
N PHE A 203 4.68 34.19 -1.31
CA PHE A 203 4.00 35.48 -1.29
C PHE A 203 3.17 35.84 -0.05
N LEU A 204 3.88 36.24 1.01
CA LEU A 204 3.46 37.39 1.83
C LEU A 204 4.27 38.60 1.36
N GLY A 205 3.68 39.44 0.49
CA GLY A 205 4.24 40.73 0.07
C GLY A 205 5.01 40.78 -1.26
N ASP A 206 5.39 39.62 -1.83
CA ASP A 206 6.12 39.55 -3.11
C ASP A 206 5.25 39.21 -4.31
N THR A 207 3.94 38.97 -4.12
CA THR A 207 3.01 38.63 -5.22
C THR A 207 2.93 39.75 -6.23
N ASP A 208 2.77 40.99 -5.76
CA ASP A 208 2.77 42.15 -6.64
C ASP A 208 4.15 42.36 -7.28
N THR A 209 5.23 42.12 -6.54
CA THR A 209 6.61 42.26 -7.03
C THR A 209 6.97 41.23 -8.13
N GLU A 210 6.50 39.99 -8.01
CA GLU A 210 6.75 38.94 -9.01
C GLU A 210 5.70 38.94 -10.15
N LEU A 211 4.46 39.39 -9.90
CA LEU A 211 3.45 39.54 -10.95
C LEU A 211 3.67 40.81 -11.79
N HIS A 212 4.22 41.89 -11.18
CA HIS A 212 4.68 43.10 -11.87
C HIS A 212 6.15 43.07 -12.24
N ARG A 213 6.84 41.95 -12.00
CA ARG A 213 8.00 41.60 -12.79
C ARG A 213 7.48 41.33 -14.19
N ASP A 214 7.40 42.40 -14.99
CA ASP A 214 7.52 42.28 -16.44
C ASP A 214 8.58 41.22 -16.70
N PRO A 215 8.37 40.26 -17.63
CA PRO A 215 9.37 39.25 -17.92
C PRO A 215 10.69 39.96 -18.19
N ALA A 216 11.57 39.97 -17.20
CA ALA A 216 12.79 40.74 -17.21
C ALA A 216 13.84 39.98 -18.01
N ILE A 217 13.49 39.67 -19.25
CA ILE A 217 14.43 39.39 -20.32
C ILE A 217 14.05 40.31 -21.49
N LEU A 218 14.11 41.61 -21.24
CA LEU A 218 14.43 42.59 -22.28
C LEU A 218 15.92 42.90 -22.20
N GLN A 219 16.76 41.87 -22.34
CA GLN A 219 18.17 42.06 -22.65
C GLN A 219 18.43 41.50 -24.04
N HIS A 220 18.57 42.39 -25.02
CA HIS A 220 19.19 42.04 -26.30
C HIS A 220 20.69 41.86 -26.06
N PHE A 221 21.12 40.61 -25.90
CA PHE A 221 22.54 40.29 -25.85
C PHE A 221 23.11 40.28 -27.27
N MET A 222 23.75 41.37 -27.64
CA MET A 222 24.60 41.40 -28.83
C MET A 222 25.92 40.68 -28.49
N PHE A 223 26.00 39.39 -28.78
CA PHE A 223 27.27 38.68 -28.77
C PHE A 223 28.11 39.17 -29.94
N GLY A 224 28.93 40.22 -29.71
CA GLY A 224 30.02 40.54 -30.61
C GLY A 224 30.95 39.33 -30.72
N GLY A 225 31.38 38.98 -31.94
CA GLY A 225 32.15 37.76 -32.26
C GLY A 225 33.57 37.69 -31.69
N GLY A 226 33.80 38.18 -30.48
CA GLY A 226 35.04 38.07 -29.72
C GLY A 226 34.84 37.31 -28.40
N PRO A 227 35.93 36.85 -27.76
CA PRO A 227 35.92 35.88 -26.65
C PRO A 227 35.39 36.41 -25.29
N ALA A 228 34.69 37.54 -25.26
CA ALA A 228 34.25 38.21 -24.03
C ALA A 228 32.73 38.05 -23.74
N GLY A 229 32.10 36.99 -24.22
CA GLY A 229 30.72 36.65 -23.87
C GLY A 229 30.67 35.63 -22.73
N LYS A 230 30.93 36.03 -21.48
CA LYS A 230 30.70 35.19 -20.31
C LYS A 230 29.78 35.88 -19.32
N LEU A 231 28.64 35.24 -19.04
CA LEU A 231 27.70 35.64 -18.00
C LEU A 231 27.83 34.64 -16.85
N ASP A 232 28.35 35.08 -15.71
CA ASP A 232 28.34 34.28 -14.47
C ASP A 232 27.25 34.85 -13.56
N ILE A 233 26.23 34.04 -13.26
CA ILE A 233 25.18 34.37 -12.31
C ILE A 233 25.53 33.70 -10.99
N LEU A 234 25.83 34.51 -9.99
CA LEU A 234 26.09 34.08 -8.62
C LEU A 234 24.81 34.28 -7.79
N LEU A 235 24.17 33.16 -7.42
CA LEU A 235 23.06 33.16 -6.48
C LEU A 235 23.63 33.09 -5.06
N THR A 236 23.55 34.19 -4.33
CA THR A 236 23.83 34.21 -2.89
C THR A 236 22.58 33.79 -2.13
N ARG A 237 22.75 32.80 -1.24
CA ARG A 237 21.73 32.36 -0.28
C ARG A 237 21.35 33.46 0.70
#